data_AF-A0A0S3R6A7-F1
#
_entry.id   AF-A0A0S3R6A7-F1
#
_cell.length_a   1.000
_cell.length_b   1.000
_cell.length_c   1.000
_cell.angle_alpha   90.00
_cell.angle_beta   90.00
_cell.angle_gamma   90.00
#
_symmetry.space_group_name_H-M   'P 1'
#
loop_
_entity.id
_entity.type
_entity.pdbx_description
1 polymer ?
#
loop_
_entity_poly.entity_id
_entity_poly.type
_entity_poly.pdbx_seq_one_letter_code
_entity_poly.pdbx_strand_id
1 'polypeptide(L)' 'LQEPTQLPAKGRYDHKIIPKSNIPVWLKPYKYPNTQNPEIERRIKALLFTGFVIESSSCYASPLVFVKKDGSQI' A
#
# COMPACT_ATOMS: atom_id res chain seq x y z
N LEU A 1 24.31 -5.85 -2.82
CA LEU A 1 23.54 -4.95 -1.94
C LEU A 1 22.34 -5.73 -1.45
N GLN A 2 22.18 -5.90 -0.14
CA GLN A 2 21.08 -6.66 0.45
C GLN A 2 19.83 -5.79 0.54
N GLU A 3 18.67 -6.32 0.17
CA GLU A 3 17.42 -5.57 0.28
C GLU A 3 17.06 -5.35 1.76
N PRO A 4 16.71 -4.11 2.16
CA PRO A 4 16.32 -3.82 3.54
C PRO A 4 14.99 -4.50 3.85
N THR A 5 14.99 -5.30 4.91
CA THR A 5 13.83 -6.12 5.34
C THR A 5 13.07 -5.52 6.51
N GLN A 6 13.55 -4.41 7.06
CA GLN A 6 12.98 -3.74 8.23
C GLN A 6 12.91 -2.24 7.99
N LEU A 7 11.91 -1.60 8.60
CA LEU A 7 11.83 -0.14 8.62
C LEU A 7 13.07 0.45 9.30
N PRO A 8 13.59 1.59 8.80
CA PRO A 8 14.65 2.30 9.50
C PRO A 8 14.15 2.78 10.87
N ALA A 9 15.04 2.87 11.84
CA ALA A 9 14.73 3.50 13.12
C ALA A 9 14.20 4.92 12.89
N LYS A 10 13.24 5.37 13.72
CA LYS A 10 12.71 6.73 13.67
C LYS A 10 13.86 7.75 13.68
N GLY A 11 14.08 8.37 12.54
CA GLY A 11 15.15 9.34 12.34
C GLY A 11 14.73 10.74 12.79
N ARG A 12 15.64 11.71 12.66
CA ARG A 12 15.37 13.13 12.92
C ARG A 12 14.37 13.76 11.93
N TYR A 13 14.00 13.06 10.86
CA TYR A 13 13.19 13.56 9.74
C TYR A 13 11.85 12.83 9.62
N ASP A 14 11.10 12.76 10.73
CA ASP A 14 9.68 12.35 10.66
C ASP A 14 8.88 13.52 10.05
N HIS A 15 8.66 13.47 8.73
CA HIS A 15 7.90 14.49 8.01
C HIS A 15 6.41 14.38 8.35
N LYS A 16 5.80 15.48 8.79
CA LYS A 16 4.35 15.58 8.98
C LYS A 16 3.67 16.13 7.74
N ILE A 17 2.78 15.36 7.15
CA ILE A 17 1.92 15.80 6.04
C ILE A 17 0.68 16.49 6.63
N ILE A 18 0.47 17.76 6.31
CA ILE A 18 -0.72 18.52 6.73
C ILE A 18 -1.70 18.56 5.55
N PRO A 19 -2.90 17.94 5.67
CA PRO A 19 -3.87 17.96 4.59
C PRO A 19 -4.51 19.34 4.44
N LYS A 20 -4.87 19.71 3.20
CA LYS A 20 -5.56 20.98 2.91
C LYS A 20 -7.00 21.03 3.46
N SER A 21 -7.61 19.86 3.67
CA SER A 21 -8.96 19.68 4.20
C SER A 21 -9.00 18.44 5.09
N ASN A 22 -9.77 18.51 6.16
CA ASN A 22 -9.99 17.38 7.09
C ASN A 22 -11.15 16.47 6.66
N ILE A 23 -11.75 16.71 5.49
CA ILE A 23 -12.80 15.85 4.94
C ILE A 23 -12.14 14.58 4.39
N PRO A 24 -12.48 13.38 4.92
CA PRO A 24 -11.88 12.14 4.43
C PRO A 24 -12.31 11.83 3.00
N VAL A 25 -11.35 11.37 2.20
CA VAL A 25 -11.64 10.77 0.89
C VAL A 25 -11.82 9.27 1.13
N TRP A 26 -13.04 8.77 0.91
CA TRP A 26 -13.35 7.34 0.95
C TRP A 26 -13.90 6.91 -0.40
N LEU A 27 -13.05 6.29 -1.22
CA LEU A 27 -13.44 5.76 -2.51
C LEU A 27 -13.54 4.24 -2.44
N LYS A 28 -14.59 3.69 -3.05
CA LYS A 28 -14.76 2.25 -3.17
C LYS A 28 -13.58 1.66 -3.97
N PRO A 29 -12.92 0.60 -3.48
CA PRO A 29 -11.87 -0.07 -4.26
C PRO A 29 -12.42 -0.55 -5.61
N TYR A 30 -11.57 -0.49 -6.65
CA TYR A 30 -11.94 -1.04 -7.94
C TYR A 30 -12.16 -2.55 -7.86
N LYS A 31 -13.20 -3.03 -8.55
CA LYS A 31 -13.42 -4.47 -8.70
C LYS A 31 -12.35 -5.01 -9.65
N TYR A 32 -11.57 -5.97 -9.18
CA TYR A 32 -10.60 -6.70 -9.99
C TYR A 32 -11.14 -8.11 -10.32
N PRO A 33 -10.69 -8.72 -11.44
CA PRO A 33 -11.05 -10.10 -11.77
C PRO A 33 -10.53 -11.09 -10.71
N ASN A 34 -11.32 -12.13 -10.41
CA ASN A 34 -10.99 -13.14 -9.38
C ASN A 34 -9.61 -13.81 -9.58
N THR A 35 -9.12 -13.84 -10.82
CA THR A 35 -7.81 -14.39 -11.18
C THR A 35 -6.64 -13.57 -10.65
N GLN A 36 -6.83 -12.28 -10.33
CA GLN A 36 -5.78 -11.38 -9.83
C GLN A 36 -5.76 -11.29 -8.28
N ASN A 37 -6.82 -11.73 -7.60
CA ASN A 37 -6.93 -11.70 -6.12
C ASN A 37 -5.74 -12.38 -5.42
N PRO A 38 -5.30 -13.58 -5.84
CA PRO A 38 -4.27 -14.31 -5.10
C PRO A 38 -2.93 -13.57 -5.09
N GLU A 39 -2.55 -12.94 -6.21
CA GLU A 39 -1.30 -12.18 -6.32
C GLU A 39 -1.36 -10.89 -5.50
N ILE A 40 -2.53 -10.23 -5.46
CA ILE A 40 -2.76 -9.06 -4.61
C ILE A 40 -2.59 -9.43 -3.14
N GLU A 41 -3.26 -10.49 -2.69
CA GLU A 41 -3.17 -10.95 -1.30
C GLU A 41 -1.74 -11.36 -0.93
N ARG A 42 -1.01 -12.02 -1.84
CA ARG A 42 0.39 -12.39 -1.65
C ARG A 42 1.28 -11.16 -1.45
N ARG A 43 1.12 -10.14 -2.30
CA ARG A 43 1.90 -8.88 -2.19
C ARG A 43 1.56 -8.11 -0.92
N ILE A 44 0.28 -8.01 -0.58
CA ILE A 44 -0.15 -7.35 0.66
C ILE A 44 0.46 -8.07 1.88
N LYS A 45 0.40 -9.41 1.93
CA LYS A 45 1.03 -10.20 3.00
C LYS A 45 2.53 -9.95 3.11
N ALA A 46 3.23 -9.88 1.97
CA ALA A 46 4.66 -9.55 1.95
C ALA A 46 4.93 -8.13 2.49
N LEU A 47 4.12 -7.13 2.11
CA LEU A 47 4.26 -5.75 2.59
C LEU A 47 3.92 -5.59 4.07
N LEU A 48 2.94 -6.37 4.57
CA LEU A 48 2.62 -6.44 6.00
C LEU A 48 3.77 -7.10 6.77
N PHE A 49 4.35 -8.18 6.24
CA PHE A 49 5.46 -8.90 6.87
C PHE A 49 6.71 -8.03 7.01
N THR A 50 7.03 -7.21 6.01
CA THR A 50 8.18 -6.28 6.09
C THR A 50 7.88 -5.04 6.94
N GLY A 51 6.62 -4.83 7.33
CA GLY A 51 6.18 -3.63 8.04
C GLY A 51 6.08 -2.38 7.17
N PHE A 52 6.17 -2.52 5.84
CA PHE A 52 6.03 -1.38 4.92
C PHE A 52 4.59 -0.84 4.89
N VAL A 53 3.62 -1.73 5.10
CA VAL A 53 2.21 -1.38 5.30
C VAL A 53 1.77 -1.90 6.67
N ILE A 54 0.82 -1.21 7.29
CA ILE A 54 0.19 -1.62 8.54
C ILE A 54 -1.33 -1.60 8.40
N GLU A 55 -2.02 -2.41 9.20
CA GLU A 55 -3.47 -2.30 9.33
C GLU A 55 -3.84 -0.96 9.96
N SER A 56 -4.91 -0.34 9.47
CA SER A 56 -5.35 0.98 9.90
C SER A 56 -6.87 1.08 9.86
N SER A 57 -7.45 1.69 10.89
CA SER A 57 -8.87 2.03 10.99
C SER A 57 -9.15 3.48 10.60
N SER A 58 -8.31 4.05 9.73
CA SER A 58 -8.41 5.42 9.23
C SER A 58 -9.68 5.65 8.40
N CYS A 59 -10.30 6.82 8.55
CA CYS A 59 -11.42 7.25 7.70
C CYS A 59 -11.01 7.64 6.27
N TYR A 60 -9.72 7.64 5.96
CA TYR A 60 -9.17 7.91 4.63
C TYR A 60 -8.92 6.59 3.87
N ALA A 61 -9.43 6.49 2.64
CA ALA A 61 -9.21 5.38 1.74
C ALA A 61 -9.08 5.87 0.28
N SER A 62 -7.91 5.63 -0.30
CA SER A 62 -7.64 5.83 -1.74
C SER A 62 -7.78 4.49 -2.47
N PRO A 63 -8.34 4.44 -3.69
CA PRO A 63 -8.58 3.19 -4.38
C PRO A 63 -7.26 2.58 -4.88
N LEU A 64 -7.14 1.26 -4.79
CA LEU A 64 -6.02 0.51 -5.34
C LEU A 64 -6.32 0.12 -6.81
N VAL A 65 -5.31 0.25 -7.67
CA VAL A 65 -5.37 -0.17 -9.07
C VAL A 65 -4.19 -1.08 -9.35
N PHE A 66 -4.44 -2.25 -9.93
CA PHE A 66 -3.40 -3.15 -10.39
C PHE A 66 -3.18 -2.94 -11.89
N VAL A 67 -1.96 -2.60 -12.26
CA VAL A 67 -1.56 -2.44 -13.66
C VAL A 67 -0.46 -3.45 -13.98
N LYS A 68 -0.58 -4.09 -15.15
CA LYS A 68 0.50 -4.91 -15.69
C LYS A 68 1.58 -3.96 -16.21
N LYS A 69 2.84 -4.24 -15.87
CA LYS A 69 3.97 -3.55 -16.49
C LYS A 69 4.19 -4.14 -17.88
N ASP A 70 4.16 -3.31 -18.91
CA ASP A 70 4.42 -3.76 -20.29
C ASP A 70 5.78 -4.49 -20.35
N GLY A 71 5.74 -5.75 -20.79
CA GLY A 71 6.89 -6.66 -20.85
C GLY A 71 7.02 -7.68 -19.71
N SER A 72 6.18 -7.64 -18.68
CA SER A 72 6.22 -8.62 -17.56
C SER A 72 5.01 -9.54 -17.61
N GLN A 73 5.19 -10.86 -17.70
CA GLN A 73 4.07 -11.82 -17.57
C GLN A 73 3.61 -11.89 -16.12
N ILE A 74 2.29 -12.06 -15.93
CA ILE A 74 1.65 -12.29 -14.63
C ILE A 74 1.95 -13.69 -14.13
#